data_AF-A0A6N4GZJ6-F1
#
_entry.id   AF-A0A6N4GZJ6-F1
#
_cell.length_a   1.000
_cell.length_b   1.000
_cell.length_c   1.000
_cell.angle_alpha   90.00
_cell.angle_beta   90.00
_cell.angle_gamma   90.00
#
_symmetry.space_group_name_H-M   'P 1'
#
loop_
_entity.id
_entity.type
_entity.pdbx_description
1 polymer ?
#
loop_
_entity_poly.entity_id
_entity_poly.type
_entity_poly.pdbx_seq_one_letter_code
_entity_poly.pdbx_strand_id
1 'polypeptide(L)'
;MTEHIEWFEAVLNVTVGVYFRQQGFENASVSQLGLPSGKWLEELTDRKDISFDERVVVMLALMPHIKPQALDTFFLQNGTLDRQFTQFGGWKGLSHGGFLPTGETAAFIIAGDDTIKRCDVVRMFQRNHWFYTSNILRLEGANEGEPFLSGQLRVSEEFLSHVLLDREYKPDYSIGFPAKRITTPLEWEDIILDYNTHEALEEINTWMEHQHTIMEDWGLKRILKPGYRALFYGPPGTGKTLAATLLGKKNNMDVYRVDLSMIVSKYIGETEKNLAKVFDMAENRNWILFFDEADALFGKRTSTNTSNDRHANQEVAYLLQRIEDFPGTVILATNLKSNIDEAFSRRFQSIIYFPMPDVELRAVLWRNMLPKQWLGDDAEELIATAAQAELSGGSIANVVRRCAIRIIYYKKLNNLMLQDCINMEKE
;
A
#
# COMPACT_ATOMS: atom_id res chain seq x y z
N MET A 1 -4.08 7.74 25.68
CA MET A 1 -4.82 8.72 24.87
C MET A 1 -5.48 9.83 25.70
N THR A 2 -6.43 9.55 26.61
CA THR A 2 -7.18 10.59 27.37
C THR A 2 -6.28 11.61 28.08
N GLU A 3 -5.25 11.15 28.79
CA GLU A 3 -4.28 12.03 29.46
C GLU A 3 -3.56 12.98 28.49
N HIS A 4 -3.23 12.51 27.28
CA HIS A 4 -2.58 13.34 26.26
C HIS A 4 -3.55 14.40 25.71
N ILE A 5 -4.85 14.09 25.61
CA ILE A 5 -5.88 15.06 25.21
C ILE A 5 -6.00 16.16 26.26
N GLU A 6 -6.12 15.80 27.54
CA GLU A 6 -6.22 16.76 28.64
C GLU A 6 -4.96 17.64 28.74
N TRP A 7 -3.78 17.04 28.58
CA TRP A 7 -2.52 17.76 28.50
C TRP A 7 -2.52 18.76 27.33
N PHE A 8 -2.96 18.34 26.14
CA PHE A 8 -3.00 19.22 24.96
C PHE A 8 -3.99 20.37 25.13
N GLU A 9 -5.16 20.13 25.74
CA GLU A 9 -6.11 21.20 26.08
C GLU A 9 -5.51 22.21 27.07
N ALA A 10 -4.71 21.76 28.03
CA ALA A 10 -3.97 22.66 28.91
C ALA A 10 -2.93 23.51 28.15
N VAL A 11 -2.23 22.92 27.18
CA VAL A 11 -1.31 23.64 26.28
C VAL A 11 -2.07 24.73 25.51
N LEU A 12 -3.22 24.40 24.91
CA LEU A 12 -4.05 25.38 24.19
C LEU A 12 -4.51 26.52 25.11
N ASN A 13 -4.98 26.19 26.31
CA ASN A 13 -5.46 27.18 27.28
C ASN A 13 -4.36 28.16 27.70
N VAL A 14 -3.15 27.66 27.98
CA VAL A 14 -1.98 28.50 28.29
C VAL A 14 -1.62 29.38 27.10
N THR A 15 -1.57 28.81 25.89
CA THR A 15 -1.21 29.55 24.67
C THR A 15 -2.15 30.72 24.42
N VAL A 16 -3.45 30.47 24.44
CA VAL A 16 -4.49 31.48 24.21
C VAL A 16 -4.52 32.50 25.35
N GLY A 17 -4.39 32.06 26.60
CA GLY A 17 -4.36 32.92 27.78
C GLY A 17 -3.19 33.91 27.75
N VAL A 18 -1.99 33.45 27.39
CA VAL A 18 -0.80 34.30 27.22
C VAL A 18 -1.00 35.30 26.08
N TYR A 19 -1.50 34.86 24.92
CA TYR A 19 -1.68 35.72 23.75
C TYR A 19 -2.69 36.86 24.01
N PHE A 20 -3.83 36.57 24.64
CA PHE A 20 -4.84 37.58 25.00
C PHE A 20 -4.54 38.33 26.30
N ARG A 21 -3.41 38.05 26.95
CA ARG A 21 -3.03 38.65 28.26
C ARG A 21 -4.14 38.50 29.30
N GLN A 22 -4.72 37.31 29.39
CA GLN A 22 -5.76 37.00 30.37
C GLN A 22 -5.18 37.00 31.79
N GLN A 23 -5.97 37.43 32.77
CA GLN A 23 -5.57 37.39 34.17
C GLN A 23 -5.22 35.96 34.60
N GLY A 24 -4.04 35.79 35.19
CA GLY A 24 -3.52 34.48 35.63
C GLY A 24 -2.50 33.83 34.69
N PHE A 25 -2.29 34.37 33.48
CA PHE A 25 -1.35 33.81 32.48
C PHE A 25 -0.10 34.67 32.23
N GLU A 26 0.10 35.74 32.99
CA GLU A 26 1.15 36.75 32.77
C GLU A 26 2.58 36.19 32.76
N ASN A 27 2.84 35.11 33.51
CA ASN A 27 4.12 34.41 33.57
C ASN A 27 4.05 32.94 33.11
N ALA A 28 2.92 32.53 32.52
CA ALA A 28 2.73 31.16 32.08
C ALA A 28 3.54 30.89 30.80
N SER A 29 4.12 29.71 30.71
CA SER A 29 4.74 29.25 29.47
C SER A 29 4.32 27.82 29.18
N VAL A 30 4.05 27.51 27.92
CA VAL A 30 3.71 26.14 27.50
C VAL A 30 4.81 25.15 27.87
N SER A 31 6.08 25.56 27.86
CA SER A 31 7.21 24.69 28.24
C SER A 31 7.30 24.38 29.73
N GLN A 32 6.55 25.08 30.58
CA GLN A 32 6.44 24.75 32.01
C GLN A 32 5.43 23.62 32.26
N LEU A 33 4.59 23.29 31.29
CA LEU A 33 3.74 22.11 31.35
C LEU A 33 4.64 20.88 31.23
N GLY A 34 4.65 20.04 32.27
CA GLY A 34 5.34 18.75 32.22
C GLY A 34 4.79 17.87 31.09
N LEU A 35 5.55 16.85 30.71
CA LEU A 35 5.07 15.83 29.76
C LEU A 35 3.99 14.96 30.42
N PRO A 36 3.01 14.46 29.65
CA PRO A 36 2.07 13.46 30.15
C PRO A 36 2.84 12.22 30.62
N SER A 37 2.36 11.58 31.70
CA SER A 37 3.01 10.43 32.34
C SER A 37 2.90 9.15 31.51
N GLY A 38 1.82 8.98 30.75
CA GLY A 38 1.61 7.83 29.87
C GLY A 38 2.50 7.85 28.62
N LYS A 39 3.13 6.71 28.33
CA LYS A 39 3.98 6.48 27.14
C LYS A 39 3.20 6.12 25.87
N TRP A 40 1.92 6.50 25.82
CA TRP A 40 1.00 6.11 24.76
C TRP A 40 1.51 6.48 23.36
N LEU A 41 2.08 7.68 23.20
CA LEU A 41 2.57 8.11 21.89
C LEU A 41 3.85 7.37 21.49
N GLU A 42 4.73 7.10 22.45
CA GLU A 42 5.97 6.35 22.26
C GLU A 42 5.69 4.90 21.87
N GLU A 43 4.72 4.26 22.52
CA GLU A 43 4.24 2.91 22.19
C GLU A 43 3.62 2.88 20.79
N LEU A 44 2.86 3.91 20.41
CA LEU A 44 2.17 3.97 19.13
C LEU A 44 3.09 4.29 17.94
N THR A 45 4.22 4.95 18.20
CA THR A 45 5.20 5.37 17.17
C THR A 45 6.49 4.54 17.18
N ASP A 46 6.62 3.59 18.11
CA ASP A 46 7.86 2.87 18.42
C ASP A 46 9.09 3.79 18.60
N ARG A 47 8.84 4.99 19.15
CA ARG A 47 9.86 6.04 19.31
C ARG A 47 9.98 6.46 20.76
N LYS A 48 11.18 6.34 21.32
CA LYS A 48 11.44 6.61 22.73
C LYS A 48 11.65 8.09 23.05
N ASP A 49 12.20 8.86 22.10
CA ASP A 49 12.61 10.26 22.31
C ASP A 49 11.73 11.21 21.49
N ILE A 50 10.51 11.44 21.95
CA ILE A 50 9.59 12.44 21.39
C ILE A 50 9.57 13.67 22.29
N SER A 51 10.02 14.80 21.75
CA SER A 51 10.10 16.09 22.43
C SER A 51 8.72 16.68 22.72
N PHE A 52 8.69 17.69 23.61
CA PHE A 52 7.48 18.43 23.94
C PHE A 52 6.81 19.02 22.69
N ASP A 53 7.58 19.73 21.88
CA ASP A 53 7.08 20.42 20.69
C ASP A 53 6.53 19.41 19.66
N GLU A 54 7.22 18.29 19.45
CA GLU A 54 6.74 17.23 18.55
C GLU A 54 5.40 16.64 19.02
N ARG A 55 5.22 16.44 20.34
CA ARG A 55 3.94 15.97 20.91
C ARG A 55 2.83 16.97 20.67
N VAL A 56 3.11 18.26 20.84
CA VAL A 56 2.14 19.34 20.55
C VAL A 56 1.69 19.25 19.10
N VAL A 57 2.61 19.09 18.16
CA VAL A 57 2.25 18.96 16.72
C VAL A 57 1.40 17.72 16.46
N VAL A 58 1.77 16.56 17.00
CA VAL A 58 1.00 15.32 16.79
C VAL A 58 -0.41 15.45 17.37
N MET A 59 -0.54 15.96 18.59
CA MET A 59 -1.84 16.15 19.23
C MET A 59 -2.70 17.18 18.49
N LEU A 60 -2.10 18.30 18.04
CA LEU A 60 -2.77 19.30 17.22
C LEU A 60 -3.36 18.68 15.95
N ALA A 61 -2.58 17.84 15.27
CA ALA A 61 -3.01 17.16 14.04
C ALA A 61 -4.16 16.16 14.29
N LEU A 62 -4.20 15.53 15.48
CA LEU A 62 -5.24 14.56 15.86
C LEU A 62 -6.55 15.20 16.33
N MET A 63 -6.54 16.43 16.86
CA MET A 63 -7.74 17.07 17.43
C MET A 63 -8.94 17.15 16.49
N PRO A 64 -8.80 17.49 15.18
CA PRO A 64 -9.93 17.49 14.25
C PRO A 64 -10.65 16.14 14.11
N HIS A 65 -10.00 15.05 14.51
CA HIS A 65 -10.57 13.70 14.44
C HIS A 65 -11.08 13.19 15.79
N ILE A 66 -10.45 13.59 16.89
CA ILE A 66 -10.73 13.06 18.23
C ILE A 66 -11.65 13.98 19.04
N LYS A 67 -11.37 15.29 19.05
CA LYS A 67 -12.10 16.30 19.84
C LYS A 67 -12.13 17.63 19.08
N PRO A 68 -12.89 17.74 17.98
CA PRO A 68 -12.86 18.91 17.09
C PRO A 68 -13.12 20.24 17.81
N GLN A 69 -14.03 20.23 18.78
CA GLN A 69 -14.40 21.41 19.56
C GLN A 69 -13.26 22.00 20.40
N ALA A 70 -12.18 21.25 20.65
CA ALA A 70 -11.00 21.77 21.36
C ALA A 70 -10.30 22.88 20.56
N LEU A 71 -10.49 22.94 19.24
CA LEU A 71 -9.88 23.94 18.36
C LEU A 71 -10.80 25.13 18.07
N ASP A 72 -12.02 25.16 18.61
CA ASP A 72 -13.00 26.21 18.31
C ASP A 72 -12.52 27.60 18.74
N THR A 73 -11.63 27.69 19.72
CA THR A 73 -10.98 28.94 20.16
C THR A 73 -10.22 29.64 19.03
N PHE A 74 -9.77 28.91 17.99
CA PHE A 74 -9.11 29.51 16.84
C PHE A 74 -10.08 30.18 15.84
N PHE A 75 -11.39 30.01 16.00
CA PHE A 75 -12.38 30.77 15.23
C PHE A 75 -12.60 32.21 15.74
N LEU A 76 -11.97 32.61 16.86
CA LEU A 76 -12.10 33.96 17.40
C LEU A 76 -11.73 35.01 16.35
N GLN A 77 -12.68 35.92 16.08
CA GLN A 77 -12.48 37.02 15.15
C GLN A 77 -11.84 38.21 15.85
N ASN A 78 -10.93 38.90 15.16
CA ASN A 78 -10.42 40.17 15.62
C ASN A 78 -11.49 41.25 15.36
N GLY A 79 -12.19 41.67 16.42
CA GLY A 79 -13.26 42.66 16.36
C GLY A 79 -12.85 44.03 15.80
N THR A 80 -11.55 44.29 15.62
CA THR A 80 -11.03 45.53 15.01
C THR A 80 -10.81 45.41 13.49
N LEU A 81 -10.53 44.20 13.00
CA LEU A 81 -10.09 43.96 11.62
C LEU A 81 -11.08 43.13 10.79
N ASP A 82 -12.20 42.72 11.39
CA ASP A 82 -13.24 41.86 10.78
C ASP A 82 -12.67 40.63 10.05
N ARG A 83 -11.59 40.08 10.61
CA ARG A 83 -10.88 38.90 10.11
C ARG A 83 -10.31 38.08 11.26
N GLN A 84 -9.99 36.82 10.99
CA GLN A 84 -9.28 35.96 11.96
C GLN A 84 -7.85 36.46 12.19
N PHE A 85 -7.29 36.12 13.35
CA PHE A 85 -5.88 36.42 13.65
C PHE A 85 -4.98 35.63 12.68
N THR A 86 -4.15 36.35 11.94
CA THR A 86 -3.23 35.73 10.97
C THR A 86 -2.32 34.69 11.62
N GLN A 87 -1.94 34.91 12.88
CA GLN A 87 -1.10 33.99 13.64
C GLN A 87 -1.77 32.65 13.93
N PHE A 88 -3.11 32.57 13.99
CA PHE A 88 -3.78 31.31 14.29
C PHE A 88 -3.75 30.34 13.09
N GLY A 89 -3.64 30.88 11.87
CA GLY A 89 -3.71 30.10 10.65
C GLY A 89 -5.02 29.32 10.53
N GLY A 90 -4.91 28.11 9.99
CA GLY A 90 -6.01 27.16 9.89
C GLY A 90 -6.96 27.39 8.72
N TRP A 91 -7.61 26.31 8.32
CA TRP A 91 -8.64 26.30 7.27
C TRP A 91 -10.00 25.99 7.89
N LYS A 92 -11.06 26.54 7.32
CA LYS A 92 -12.42 26.17 7.69
C LYS A 92 -12.85 24.96 6.86
N GLY A 93 -13.18 23.85 7.53
CA GLY A 93 -13.61 22.63 6.84
C GLY A 93 -14.90 22.85 6.05
N LEU A 94 -14.90 22.53 4.75
CA LEU A 94 -16.06 22.71 3.86
C LEU A 94 -17.25 21.82 4.23
N SER A 95 -16.99 20.56 4.60
CA SER A 95 -18.03 19.59 5.00
C SER A 95 -18.03 19.29 6.50
N HIS A 96 -16.91 19.54 7.19
CA HIS A 96 -16.71 19.26 8.61
C HIS A 96 -17.20 20.40 9.52
N GLY A 97 -17.16 21.65 9.04
CA GLY A 97 -17.54 22.84 9.83
C GLY A 97 -16.53 23.27 10.91
N GLY A 98 -15.67 22.36 11.37
CA GLY A 98 -14.61 22.61 12.36
C GLY A 98 -13.32 23.22 11.80
N PHE A 99 -12.38 23.52 12.71
CA PHE A 99 -11.09 24.14 12.42
C PHE A 99 -10.06 23.08 12.02
N LEU A 100 -9.43 23.27 10.85
CA LEU A 100 -8.37 22.40 10.36
C LEU A 100 -7.03 23.13 10.56
N PRO A 101 -6.15 22.67 11.47
CA PRO A 101 -4.92 23.38 11.78
C PRO A 101 -3.95 23.41 10.61
N THR A 102 -3.08 24.41 10.56
CA THR A 102 -1.98 24.52 9.60
C THR A 102 -0.62 24.49 10.31
N GLY A 103 0.47 24.49 9.55
CA GLY A 103 1.80 24.73 10.12
C GLY A 103 1.90 26.05 10.90
N GLU A 104 1.11 27.06 10.51
CA GLU A 104 1.01 28.34 11.22
C GLU A 104 0.40 28.17 12.60
N THR A 105 -0.65 27.35 12.73
CA THR A 105 -1.25 27.01 14.02
C THR A 105 -0.23 26.32 14.93
N ALA A 106 0.59 25.40 14.38
CA ALA A 106 1.66 24.76 15.14
C ALA A 106 2.72 25.76 15.60
N ALA A 107 3.14 26.68 14.72
CA ALA A 107 4.10 27.73 15.05
C ALA A 107 3.56 28.69 16.11
N PHE A 108 2.28 29.03 16.06
CA PHE A 108 1.65 29.86 17.08
C PHE A 108 1.70 29.24 18.48
N ILE A 109 1.42 27.93 18.59
CA ILE A 109 1.41 27.24 19.88
C ILE A 109 2.83 27.07 20.44
N ILE A 110 3.79 26.71 19.59
CA ILE A 110 5.16 26.35 20.03
C ILE A 110 6.06 27.58 20.16
N ALA A 111 6.03 28.45 19.16
CA ALA A 111 6.95 29.57 19.04
C ALA A 111 6.34 30.90 19.48
N GLY A 112 5.02 31.08 19.34
CA GLY A 112 4.39 32.39 19.56
C GLY A 112 5.05 33.47 18.70
N ASP A 113 5.60 34.51 19.33
CA ASP A 113 6.35 35.59 18.67
C ASP A 113 7.87 35.31 18.54
N ASP A 114 8.38 34.16 19.01
CA ASP A 114 9.80 33.79 18.94
C ASP A 114 10.19 33.32 17.53
N THR A 115 10.93 34.16 16.81
CA THR A 115 11.36 33.89 15.43
C THR A 115 12.37 32.76 15.31
N ILE A 116 13.17 32.47 16.35
CA ILE A 116 14.16 31.39 16.33
C ILE A 116 13.43 30.05 16.47
N LYS A 117 12.52 29.94 17.45
CA LYS A 117 11.71 28.71 17.62
C LYS A 117 10.83 28.42 16.42
N ARG A 118 10.39 29.45 15.69
CA ARG A 118 9.66 29.28 14.43
C ARG A 118 10.47 28.48 13.39
N CYS A 119 11.80 28.67 13.34
CA CYS A 119 12.66 27.87 12.47
C CYS A 119 12.68 26.38 12.88
N ASP A 120 12.59 26.08 14.18
CA ASP A 120 12.53 24.69 14.66
C ASP A 120 11.23 24.00 14.25
N VAL A 121 10.10 24.71 14.28
CA VAL A 121 8.82 24.20 13.76
C VAL A 121 8.92 23.90 12.26
N VAL A 122 9.59 24.77 11.47
CA VAL A 122 9.82 24.50 10.03
C VAL A 122 10.65 23.23 9.81
N ARG A 123 11.63 22.95 10.68
CA ARG A 123 12.47 21.73 10.61
C ARG A 123 11.67 20.46 10.84
N MET A 124 10.62 20.50 11.69
CA MET A 124 9.76 19.34 11.97
C MET A 124 8.97 18.86 10.74
N PHE A 125 8.71 19.73 9.76
CA PHE A 125 7.95 19.40 8.55
C PHE A 125 8.83 19.15 7.32
N GLN A 126 10.15 19.03 7.49
CA GLN A 126 11.07 18.64 6.42
C GLN A 126 10.99 17.13 6.14
N ARG A 127 11.34 16.71 4.91
CA ARG A 127 11.25 15.30 4.48
C ARG A 127 12.13 14.33 5.27
N ASN A 128 13.19 14.83 5.90
CA ASN A 128 14.11 14.06 6.74
C ASN A 128 13.64 13.94 8.20
N HIS A 129 12.58 14.64 8.58
CA HIS A 129 12.00 14.54 9.91
C HIS A 129 11.13 13.28 10.04
N TRP A 130 11.00 12.75 11.25
CA TRP A 130 10.32 11.48 11.47
C TRP A 130 8.81 11.52 11.25
N PHE A 131 8.21 12.71 11.33
CA PHE A 131 6.83 12.90 10.88
C PHE A 131 6.63 12.42 9.44
N TYR A 132 7.63 12.63 8.58
CA TYR A 132 7.61 12.19 7.20
C TYR A 132 8.13 10.75 7.05
N THR A 133 9.30 10.43 7.61
CA THR A 133 9.92 9.11 7.39
C THR A 133 9.14 7.97 8.02
N SER A 134 8.45 8.23 9.14
CA SER A 134 7.56 7.25 9.80
C SER A 134 6.10 7.41 9.37
N ASN A 135 5.82 8.19 8.32
CA ASN A 135 4.48 8.41 7.77
C ASN A 135 3.42 8.79 8.82
N ILE A 136 3.73 9.75 9.70
CA ILE A 136 2.85 10.14 10.81
C ILE A 136 1.94 11.30 10.41
N LEU A 137 2.54 12.39 9.92
CA LEU A 137 1.82 13.60 9.54
C LEU A 137 2.64 14.45 8.57
N ARG A 138 1.97 15.37 7.86
CA ARG A 138 2.60 16.30 6.90
C ARG A 138 1.76 17.56 6.68
N LEU A 139 2.37 18.57 6.06
CA LEU A 139 1.66 19.75 5.57
C LEU A 139 1.23 19.52 4.11
N GLU A 140 -0.05 19.75 3.80
CA GLU A 140 -0.61 19.63 2.45
C GLU A 140 -1.31 20.92 1.99
N GLY A 141 -1.33 21.14 0.67
CA GLY A 141 -2.23 22.13 0.06
C GLY A 141 -1.88 23.61 0.25
N ALA A 142 -0.62 23.94 0.55
CA ALA A 142 -0.13 25.32 0.35
C ALA A 142 -0.16 25.65 -1.15
N ASN A 143 -0.86 26.71 -1.55
CA ASN A 143 -0.89 27.12 -2.97
C ASN A 143 0.47 27.70 -3.40
N GLU A 144 0.72 27.72 -4.70
CA GLU A 144 1.93 28.32 -5.25
C GLU A 144 2.03 29.81 -4.86
N GLY A 145 3.14 30.20 -4.24
CA GLY A 145 3.37 31.56 -3.72
C GLY A 145 2.92 31.79 -2.27
N GLU A 146 2.29 30.83 -1.61
CA GLU A 146 1.95 30.92 -0.19
C GLU A 146 3.13 30.53 0.73
N PRO A 147 3.18 31.07 1.97
CA PRO A 147 4.16 30.64 2.97
C PRO A 147 4.11 29.14 3.25
N PHE A 148 5.28 28.53 3.49
CA PHE A 148 5.41 27.08 3.74
C PHE A 148 4.48 26.57 4.86
N LEU A 149 4.32 27.32 5.94
CA LEU A 149 3.48 26.96 7.09
C LEU A 149 1.97 27.17 6.86
N SER A 150 1.56 27.74 5.72
CA SER A 150 0.14 27.86 5.35
C SER A 150 -0.52 26.53 5.00
N GLY A 151 0.28 25.49 4.73
CA GLY A 151 -0.24 24.15 4.44
C GLY A 151 -1.03 23.57 5.61
N GLN A 152 -2.11 22.86 5.29
CA GLN A 152 -2.95 22.14 6.24
C GLN A 152 -2.14 21.02 6.91
N LEU A 153 -2.17 20.97 8.23
CA LEU A 153 -1.60 19.92 9.03
C LEU A 153 -2.49 18.68 8.97
N ARG A 154 -2.00 17.63 8.31
CA ARG A 154 -2.76 16.40 8.06
C ARG A 154 -2.04 15.19 8.63
N VAL A 155 -2.77 14.41 9.43
CA VAL A 155 -2.35 13.09 9.91
C VAL A 155 -2.46 12.07 8.77
N SER A 156 -1.53 11.13 8.70
CA SER A 156 -1.64 10.03 7.73
C SER A 156 -2.84 9.14 8.08
N GLU A 157 -3.47 8.56 7.06
CA GLU A 157 -4.58 7.61 7.28
C GLU A 157 -4.12 6.38 8.08
N GLU A 158 -2.85 6.00 7.91
CA GLU A 158 -2.21 4.94 8.68
C GLU A 158 -2.19 5.26 10.16
N PHE A 159 -1.57 6.38 10.54
CA PHE A 159 -1.43 6.75 11.94
C PHE A 159 -2.81 6.98 12.57
N LEU A 160 -3.73 7.60 11.83
CA LEU A 160 -5.10 7.81 12.30
C LEU A 160 -5.83 6.48 12.56
N SER A 161 -5.68 5.49 11.68
CA SER A 161 -6.24 4.15 11.89
C SER A 161 -5.62 3.45 13.10
N HIS A 162 -4.30 3.54 13.29
CA HIS A 162 -3.65 3.01 14.49
C HIS A 162 -4.19 3.66 15.77
N VAL A 163 -4.37 5.00 15.77
CA VAL A 163 -4.90 5.74 16.92
C VAL A 163 -6.38 5.42 17.21
N LEU A 164 -7.22 5.33 16.18
CA LEU A 164 -8.69 5.22 16.36
C LEU A 164 -9.22 3.79 16.38
N LEU A 165 -8.56 2.85 15.69
CA LEU A 165 -9.07 1.51 15.46
C LEU A 165 -8.22 0.40 16.10
N ASP A 166 -7.05 0.72 16.66
CA ASP A 166 -6.10 -0.23 17.24
C ASP A 166 -5.79 -1.41 16.28
N ARG A 167 -5.69 -1.10 14.99
CA ARG A 167 -5.44 -2.06 13.91
C ARG A 167 -4.43 -1.50 12.92
N GLU A 168 -3.61 -2.39 12.38
CA GLU A 168 -2.75 -2.09 11.23
C GLU A 168 -3.59 -1.55 10.08
N TYR A 169 -3.24 -0.35 9.61
CA TYR A 169 -3.86 0.22 8.42
C TYR A 169 -3.40 -0.55 7.20
N LYS A 170 -4.28 -1.37 6.62
CA LYS A 170 -4.02 -2.03 5.34
C LYS A 170 -4.80 -1.26 4.27
N PRO A 171 -4.17 -0.36 3.51
CA PRO A 171 -4.88 0.41 2.50
C PRO A 171 -5.53 -0.54 1.51
N ASP A 172 -6.78 -0.24 1.18
CA ASP A 172 -7.47 -0.81 0.03
C ASP A 172 -7.51 0.23 -1.11
N TYR A 173 -7.77 -0.25 -2.33
CA TYR A 173 -7.74 0.57 -3.54
C TYR A 173 -8.47 1.92 -3.38
N SER A 174 -7.81 3.01 -3.75
CA SER A 174 -8.40 4.35 -3.81
C SER A 174 -7.85 5.14 -5.00
N ILE A 175 -8.49 6.26 -5.34
CA ILE A 175 -8.03 7.16 -6.41
C ILE A 175 -6.58 7.64 -6.16
N GLY A 176 -6.16 7.74 -4.89
CA GLY A 176 -4.80 8.10 -4.49
C GLY A 176 -3.84 6.93 -4.25
N PHE A 177 -4.31 5.68 -4.34
CA PHE A 177 -3.54 4.46 -4.06
C PHE A 177 -3.92 3.34 -5.05
N PRO A 178 -3.19 3.21 -6.18
CA PRO A 178 -3.54 2.30 -7.29
C PRO A 178 -3.11 0.84 -7.02
N ALA A 179 -3.16 0.40 -5.77
CA ALA A 179 -2.82 -0.96 -5.39
C ALA A 179 -3.95 -1.58 -4.56
N LYS A 180 -4.22 -2.86 -4.81
CA LYS A 180 -5.22 -3.64 -4.09
C LYS A 180 -4.57 -4.83 -3.42
N ARG A 181 -4.80 -4.99 -2.11
CA ARG A 181 -4.34 -6.16 -1.39
C ARG A 181 -5.03 -7.42 -1.95
N ILE A 182 -4.25 -8.43 -2.27
CA ILE A 182 -4.75 -9.73 -2.72
C ILE A 182 -4.53 -10.76 -1.60
N THR A 183 -5.53 -11.60 -1.38
CA THR A 183 -5.51 -12.67 -0.37
C THR A 183 -6.16 -13.91 -0.95
N THR A 184 -5.81 -15.08 -0.40
CA THR A 184 -6.39 -16.36 -0.79
C THR A 184 -6.65 -17.21 0.44
N PRO A 185 -7.76 -17.99 0.48
CA PRO A 185 -7.99 -18.97 1.53
C PRO A 185 -7.09 -20.21 1.38
N LEU A 186 -6.49 -20.44 0.21
CA LEU A 186 -5.63 -21.59 -0.07
C LEU A 186 -4.29 -21.51 0.68
N GLU A 187 -3.68 -22.65 0.93
CA GLU A 187 -2.33 -22.79 1.50
C GLU A 187 -1.28 -23.10 0.43
N TRP A 188 0.01 -23.06 0.81
CA TRP A 188 1.12 -23.32 -0.11
C TRP A 188 1.01 -24.70 -0.75
N GLU A 189 0.56 -25.70 0.01
CA GLU A 189 0.42 -27.09 -0.43
C GLU A 189 -0.75 -27.29 -1.42
N ASP A 190 -1.66 -26.33 -1.52
CA ASP A 190 -2.80 -26.40 -2.44
C ASP A 190 -2.43 -26.02 -3.88
N ILE A 191 -1.27 -25.37 -4.10
CA ILE A 191 -0.83 -25.01 -5.44
C ILE A 191 -0.23 -26.23 -6.14
N ILE A 192 -0.71 -26.50 -7.35
CA ILE A 192 -0.25 -27.62 -8.18
C ILE A 192 0.50 -27.05 -9.36
N LEU A 193 1.80 -27.31 -9.41
CA LEU A 193 2.73 -26.82 -10.43
C LEU A 193 3.62 -27.98 -10.89
N ASP A 194 4.24 -27.85 -12.06
CA ASP A 194 5.31 -28.76 -12.45
C ASP A 194 6.57 -28.52 -11.61
N TYR A 195 7.46 -29.50 -11.62
CA TYR A 195 8.69 -29.50 -10.82
C TYR A 195 9.54 -28.24 -11.03
N ASN A 196 9.73 -27.80 -12.28
CA ASN A 196 10.63 -26.69 -12.56
C ASN A 196 10.07 -25.37 -12.04
N THR A 197 8.77 -25.13 -12.23
CA THR A 197 8.10 -23.94 -11.71
C THR A 197 8.07 -23.96 -10.18
N HIS A 198 7.83 -25.12 -9.56
CA HIS A 198 7.85 -25.26 -8.10
C HIS A 198 9.23 -24.93 -7.52
N GLU A 199 10.30 -25.54 -8.03
CA GLU A 199 11.67 -25.29 -7.57
C GLU A 199 12.07 -23.82 -7.72
N ALA A 200 11.73 -23.20 -8.85
CA ALA A 200 12.01 -21.79 -9.09
C ALA A 200 11.27 -20.86 -8.11
N LEU A 201 10.07 -21.24 -7.65
CA LEU A 201 9.35 -20.50 -6.61
C LEU A 201 9.95 -20.73 -5.22
N GLU A 202 10.46 -21.93 -4.93
CA GLU A 202 11.17 -22.19 -3.67
C GLU A 202 12.49 -21.42 -3.58
N GLU A 203 13.17 -21.14 -4.68
CA GLU A 203 14.32 -20.20 -4.69
C GLU A 203 13.92 -18.80 -4.22
N ILE A 204 12.78 -18.29 -4.70
CA ILE A 204 12.24 -17.00 -4.27
C ILE A 204 11.88 -17.05 -2.78
N ASN A 205 11.23 -18.12 -2.33
CA ASN A 205 10.87 -18.32 -0.94
C ASN A 205 12.11 -18.34 -0.03
N THR A 206 13.15 -19.08 -0.43
CA THR A 206 14.44 -19.16 0.28
C THR A 206 15.09 -17.78 0.41
N TRP A 207 15.04 -16.97 -0.65
CA TRP A 207 15.52 -15.59 -0.58
C TRP A 207 14.71 -14.77 0.42
N MET A 208 13.37 -14.81 0.36
CA MET A 208 12.50 -14.04 1.26
C MET A 208 12.75 -14.38 2.74
N GLU A 209 12.88 -15.67 3.04
CA GLU A 209 13.10 -16.16 4.41
C GLU A 209 14.50 -15.82 4.95
N HIS A 210 15.53 -15.89 4.10
CA HIS A 210 16.92 -15.76 4.53
C HIS A 210 17.62 -14.48 4.06
N GLN A 211 16.89 -13.48 3.56
CA GLN A 211 17.45 -12.24 3.02
C GLN A 211 18.39 -11.54 4.03
N HIS A 212 18.03 -11.50 5.32
CA HIS A 212 18.86 -10.89 6.35
C HIS A 212 20.22 -11.59 6.45
N THR A 213 20.25 -12.91 6.49
CA THR A 213 21.48 -13.69 6.57
C THR A 213 22.34 -13.55 5.32
N ILE A 214 21.73 -13.58 4.14
CA ILE A 214 22.45 -13.42 2.87
C ILE A 214 23.08 -12.03 2.78
N MET A 215 22.33 -10.98 3.15
CA MET A 215 22.77 -9.59 2.94
C MET A 215 23.68 -9.08 4.06
N GLU A 216 23.35 -9.36 5.32
CA GLU A 216 24.06 -8.88 6.51
C GLU A 216 25.14 -9.86 6.96
N ASP A 217 24.75 -11.08 7.35
CA ASP A 217 25.65 -12.04 8.02
C ASP A 217 26.78 -12.50 7.08
N TRP A 218 26.48 -12.68 5.80
CA TRP A 218 27.47 -13.01 4.77
C TRP A 218 28.10 -11.77 4.11
N GLY A 219 27.62 -10.57 4.43
CA GLY A 219 28.18 -9.30 3.95
C GLY A 219 28.03 -9.06 2.44
N LEU A 220 27.08 -9.72 1.78
CA LEU A 220 26.89 -9.61 0.31
C LEU A 220 26.29 -8.28 -0.14
N LYS A 221 25.86 -7.42 0.79
CA LYS A 221 25.42 -6.03 0.51
C LYS A 221 26.36 -5.21 -0.37
N ARG A 222 27.66 -5.52 -0.37
CA ARG A 222 28.66 -4.79 -1.20
C ARG A 222 28.61 -5.18 -2.67
N ILE A 223 27.98 -6.32 -2.99
CA ILE A 223 27.95 -6.94 -4.31
C ILE A 223 26.53 -6.94 -4.86
N LEU A 224 25.54 -7.25 -4.00
CA LEU A 224 24.14 -7.39 -4.37
C LEU A 224 23.36 -6.13 -3.98
N LYS A 225 22.50 -5.66 -4.88
CA LYS A 225 21.48 -4.67 -4.53
C LYS A 225 20.41 -5.34 -3.64
N PRO A 226 19.85 -4.63 -2.64
CA PRO A 226 18.70 -5.12 -1.89
C PRO A 226 17.49 -5.33 -2.79
N GLY A 227 16.58 -6.21 -2.36
CA GLY A 227 15.35 -6.55 -3.05
C GLY A 227 15.46 -7.69 -4.07
N TYR A 228 14.31 -8.29 -4.36
CA TYR A 228 14.18 -9.42 -5.28
C TYR A 228 13.15 -9.10 -6.36
N ARG A 229 13.50 -9.31 -7.63
CA ARG A 229 12.61 -9.09 -8.77
C ARG A 229 12.42 -10.38 -9.53
N ALA A 230 11.17 -10.82 -9.61
CA ALA A 230 10.76 -11.99 -10.36
C ALA A 230 9.80 -11.61 -11.49
N LEU A 231 9.92 -12.28 -12.64
CA LEU A 231 9.00 -12.16 -13.76
C LEU A 231 8.31 -13.50 -13.99
N PHE A 232 7.00 -13.54 -13.78
CA PHE A 232 6.14 -14.68 -14.05
C PHE A 232 5.53 -14.54 -15.44
N TYR A 233 5.75 -15.52 -16.31
CA TYR A 233 5.21 -15.48 -17.65
C TYR A 233 4.58 -16.81 -18.03
N GLY A 234 3.54 -16.76 -18.84
CA GLY A 234 2.85 -17.94 -19.32
C GLY A 234 1.38 -17.67 -19.65
N PRO A 235 0.65 -18.67 -20.18
CA PRO A 235 -0.75 -18.52 -20.53
C PRO A 235 -1.62 -18.00 -19.39
N PRO A 236 -2.75 -17.34 -19.68
CA PRO A 236 -3.69 -16.92 -18.64
C PRO A 236 -4.24 -18.15 -17.89
N GLY A 237 -4.53 -17.97 -16.59
CA GLY A 237 -5.14 -19.02 -15.77
C GLY A 237 -4.21 -20.12 -15.28
N THR A 238 -2.89 -20.02 -15.49
CA THR A 238 -1.89 -21.00 -14.99
C THR A 238 -1.44 -20.76 -13.54
N GLY A 239 -2.03 -19.80 -12.83
CA GLY A 239 -1.79 -19.62 -11.39
C GLY A 239 -0.76 -18.55 -11.00
N LYS A 240 -0.28 -17.71 -11.92
CA LYS A 240 0.69 -16.62 -11.62
C LYS A 240 0.30 -15.75 -10.42
N THR A 241 -0.92 -15.20 -10.42
CA THR A 241 -1.44 -14.36 -9.32
C THR A 241 -1.61 -15.16 -8.02
N LEU A 242 -2.01 -16.43 -8.13
CA LEU A 242 -2.16 -17.32 -6.97
C LEU A 242 -0.80 -17.62 -6.34
N ALA A 243 0.22 -17.94 -7.14
CA ALA A 243 1.59 -18.19 -6.68
C ALA A 243 2.17 -16.97 -5.94
N ALA A 244 2.00 -15.76 -6.48
CA ALA A 244 2.42 -14.53 -5.82
C ALA A 244 1.70 -14.32 -4.47
N THR A 245 0.39 -14.60 -4.42
CA THR A 245 -0.41 -14.48 -3.18
C THR A 245 0.05 -15.49 -2.12
N LEU A 246 0.34 -16.73 -2.53
CA LEU A 246 0.79 -17.80 -1.65
C LEU A 246 2.22 -17.60 -1.16
N LEU A 247 3.12 -17.07 -1.99
CA LEU A 247 4.46 -16.65 -1.55
C LEU A 247 4.37 -15.63 -0.40
N GLY A 248 3.50 -14.63 -0.54
CA GLY A 248 3.27 -13.66 0.53
C GLY A 248 2.69 -14.30 1.78
N LYS A 249 1.68 -15.17 1.63
CA LYS A 249 1.06 -15.87 2.76
C LYS A 249 2.07 -16.74 3.53
N LYS A 250 2.90 -17.51 2.82
CA LYS A 250 3.95 -18.37 3.40
C LYS A 250 4.99 -17.57 4.21
N ASN A 251 5.35 -16.38 3.71
CA ASN A 251 6.34 -15.49 4.34
C ASN A 251 5.74 -14.45 5.29
N ASN A 252 4.44 -14.52 5.57
CA ASN A 252 3.71 -13.51 6.37
C ASN A 252 3.88 -12.07 5.86
N MET A 253 3.91 -11.91 4.52
CA MET A 253 4.03 -10.64 3.83
C MET A 253 2.71 -10.30 3.12
N ASP A 254 2.29 -9.03 3.20
CA ASP A 254 1.12 -8.57 2.46
C ASP A 254 1.46 -8.41 0.96
N VAL A 255 0.56 -8.89 0.09
CA VAL A 255 0.72 -8.80 -1.36
C VAL A 255 -0.22 -7.74 -1.92
N TYR A 256 0.36 -6.76 -2.60
CA TYR A 256 -0.36 -5.65 -3.22
C TYR A 256 -0.31 -5.76 -4.72
N ARG A 257 -1.47 -5.99 -5.34
CA ARG A 257 -1.63 -5.99 -6.79
C ARG A 257 -1.74 -4.57 -7.32
N VAL A 258 -0.81 -4.19 -8.17
CA VAL A 258 -0.82 -2.93 -8.94
C VAL A 258 -1.23 -3.25 -10.37
N ASP A 259 -2.28 -2.60 -10.85
CA ASP A 259 -2.76 -2.75 -12.22
C ASP A 259 -2.10 -1.70 -13.13
N LEU A 260 -1.22 -2.15 -14.02
CA LEU A 260 -0.45 -1.29 -14.91
C LEU A 260 -1.30 -0.65 -16.02
N SER A 261 -2.43 -1.28 -16.39
CA SER A 261 -3.34 -0.74 -17.41
C SER A 261 -4.01 0.58 -16.95
N MET A 262 -4.22 0.73 -15.64
CA MET A 262 -4.78 1.95 -15.04
C MET A 262 -3.77 3.09 -15.01
N ILE A 263 -2.48 2.77 -14.93
CA ILE A 263 -1.39 3.74 -14.82
C ILE A 263 -1.18 4.48 -16.15
N VAL A 264 -1.25 3.75 -17.26
CA VAL A 264 -0.96 4.29 -18.60
C VAL A 264 -2.12 5.12 -19.18
N SER A 265 -3.34 5.05 -18.60
CA SER A 265 -4.53 5.39 -19.39
C SER A 265 -5.11 6.81 -19.27
N LYS A 266 -4.87 7.66 -18.23
CA LYS A 266 -5.63 8.95 -18.16
C LYS A 266 -5.00 10.20 -17.55
N TYR A 267 -3.91 10.18 -16.78
CA TYR A 267 -3.40 11.41 -16.13
C TYR A 267 -1.88 11.46 -16.07
N ILE A 268 -1.28 12.22 -16.99
CA ILE A 268 0.16 12.45 -17.08
C ILE A 268 0.60 13.18 -15.79
N GLY A 269 1.40 12.51 -14.94
CA GLY A 269 2.01 13.05 -13.72
C GLY A 269 1.31 12.77 -12.38
N GLU A 270 -0.02 12.62 -12.32
CA GLU A 270 -0.72 12.24 -11.08
C GLU A 270 -0.48 10.76 -10.74
N THR A 271 -0.42 9.93 -11.78
CA THR A 271 -0.10 8.51 -11.67
C THR A 271 1.29 8.27 -11.10
N GLU A 272 2.29 9.07 -11.48
CA GLU A 272 3.67 8.95 -10.97
C GLU A 272 3.71 9.22 -9.45
N LYS A 273 3.05 10.28 -9.00
CA LYS A 273 2.95 10.61 -7.57
C LYS A 273 2.25 9.50 -6.79
N ASN A 274 1.20 8.92 -7.33
CA ASN A 274 0.45 7.85 -6.68
C ASN A 274 1.23 6.54 -6.64
N LEU A 275 1.97 6.22 -7.70
CA LEU A 275 2.86 5.07 -7.74
C LEU A 275 4.06 5.24 -6.81
N ALA A 276 4.66 6.42 -6.76
CA ALA A 276 5.73 6.75 -5.81
C ALA A 276 5.27 6.50 -4.37
N LYS A 277 4.05 6.93 -4.00
CA LYS A 277 3.46 6.63 -2.69
C LYS A 277 3.33 5.13 -2.43
N VAL A 278 2.95 4.31 -3.43
CA VAL A 278 2.85 2.85 -3.26
C VAL A 278 4.22 2.26 -2.92
N PHE A 279 5.26 2.63 -3.66
CA PHE A 279 6.63 2.19 -3.37
C PHE A 279 7.11 2.69 -2.01
N ASP A 280 6.92 3.97 -1.68
CA ASP A 280 7.36 4.56 -0.41
C ASP A 280 6.66 3.90 0.80
N MET A 281 5.38 3.53 0.66
CA MET A 281 4.66 2.77 1.70
C MET A 281 5.16 1.32 1.79
N ALA A 282 5.43 0.68 0.66
CA ALA A 282 5.95 -0.68 0.60
C ALA A 282 7.43 -0.79 1.03
N GLU A 283 8.21 0.30 0.99
CA GLU A 283 9.59 0.32 1.46
C GLU A 283 9.67 0.17 2.97
N ASN A 284 8.70 0.75 3.68
CA ASN A 284 8.64 0.75 5.14
C ASN A 284 7.86 -0.43 5.71
N ARG A 285 7.22 -1.23 4.86
CA ARG A 285 6.34 -2.32 5.26
C ARG A 285 6.66 -3.50 4.36
N ASN A 286 7.17 -4.60 4.92
CA ASN A 286 7.63 -5.81 4.20
C ASN A 286 6.55 -6.40 3.26
N TRP A 287 6.30 -5.74 2.14
CA TRP A 287 5.23 -6.01 1.20
C TRP A 287 5.81 -6.60 -0.08
N ILE A 288 5.00 -7.44 -0.73
CA ILE A 288 5.25 -7.90 -2.09
C ILE A 288 4.42 -7.04 -3.03
N LEU A 289 5.10 -6.34 -3.95
CA LEU A 289 4.43 -5.61 -5.02
C LEU A 289 4.23 -6.55 -6.21
N PHE A 290 2.98 -6.89 -6.50
CA PHE A 290 2.60 -7.73 -7.62
C PHE A 290 2.05 -6.87 -8.76
N PHE A 291 2.77 -6.79 -9.87
CA PHE A 291 2.35 -6.06 -11.06
C PHE A 291 1.72 -7.03 -12.05
N ASP A 292 0.40 -6.94 -12.22
CA ASP A 292 -0.33 -7.77 -13.17
C ASP A 292 -0.36 -7.09 -14.56
N GLU A 293 -0.54 -7.87 -15.62
CA GLU A 293 -0.58 -7.38 -17.01
C GLU A 293 0.64 -6.53 -17.41
N ALA A 294 1.83 -6.99 -17.02
CA ALA A 294 3.09 -6.31 -17.33
C ALA A 294 3.39 -6.21 -18.83
N ASP A 295 2.61 -6.86 -19.70
CA ASP A 295 2.63 -6.65 -21.15
C ASP A 295 2.39 -5.19 -21.57
N ALA A 296 1.68 -4.39 -20.77
CA ALA A 296 1.57 -2.96 -20.99
C ALA A 296 2.95 -2.25 -20.96
N LEU A 297 3.92 -2.78 -20.20
CA LEU A 297 5.30 -2.28 -20.16
C LEU A 297 6.17 -2.84 -21.29
N PHE A 298 5.77 -3.98 -21.85
CA PHE A 298 6.47 -4.70 -22.92
C PHE A 298 6.06 -4.30 -24.32
N GLY A 299 5.06 -3.42 -24.45
CA GLY A 299 4.61 -2.90 -25.73
C GLY A 299 5.81 -2.57 -26.60
N LYS A 300 5.87 -3.15 -27.82
CA LYS A 300 6.94 -2.88 -28.80
C LYS A 300 7.18 -1.38 -28.76
N ARG A 301 8.42 -0.96 -28.46
CA ARG A 301 8.87 0.43 -28.60
C ARG A 301 8.43 0.89 -29.98
N THR A 302 7.24 1.45 -30.10
CA THR A 302 6.63 1.77 -31.38
C THR A 302 7.51 2.88 -31.93
N SER A 303 7.99 2.68 -33.15
CA SER A 303 8.78 3.65 -33.88
C SER A 303 8.18 5.04 -33.68
N THR A 304 8.93 5.88 -32.96
CA THR A 304 8.50 7.18 -32.44
C THR A 304 8.01 8.07 -33.57
N ASN A 305 6.69 8.23 -33.71
CA ASN A 305 6.11 9.19 -34.65
C ASN A 305 5.25 10.27 -33.96
N THR A 306 4.88 10.11 -32.69
CA THR A 306 4.10 11.10 -31.96
C THR A 306 4.73 11.50 -30.61
N SER A 307 4.42 12.70 -30.11
CA SER A 307 4.86 13.18 -28.79
C SER A 307 4.33 12.31 -27.64
N ASN A 308 3.13 11.75 -27.79
CA ASN A 308 2.49 10.91 -26.77
C ASN A 308 3.26 9.59 -26.56
N ASP A 309 3.81 9.00 -27.63
CA ASP A 309 4.62 7.78 -27.54
C ASP A 309 5.94 8.03 -26.78
N ARG A 310 6.52 9.23 -26.86
CA ARG A 310 7.75 9.57 -26.12
C ARG A 310 7.49 9.68 -24.63
N HIS A 311 6.37 10.27 -24.22
CA HIS A 311 5.99 10.39 -22.81
C HIS A 311 5.70 9.03 -22.18
N ALA A 312 4.94 8.16 -22.87
CA ALA A 312 4.68 6.80 -22.39
C ALA A 312 5.98 5.99 -22.17
N ASN A 313 6.96 6.11 -23.09
CA ASN A 313 8.25 5.44 -22.94
C ASN A 313 9.07 5.97 -21.73
N GLN A 314 8.98 7.26 -21.41
CA GLN A 314 9.62 7.85 -20.23
C GLN A 314 8.99 7.34 -18.93
N GLU A 315 7.66 7.21 -18.89
CA GLU A 315 6.94 6.68 -17.71
C GLU A 315 7.28 5.22 -17.44
N VAL A 316 7.35 4.39 -18.49
CA VAL A 316 7.80 2.99 -18.38
C VAL A 316 9.24 2.93 -17.87
N ALA A 317 10.14 3.77 -18.38
CA ALA A 317 11.52 3.82 -17.92
C ALA A 317 11.63 4.21 -16.43
N TYR A 318 10.85 5.20 -15.99
CA TYR A 318 10.78 5.60 -14.59
C TYR A 318 10.27 4.48 -13.68
N LEU A 319 9.16 3.84 -14.05
CA LEU A 319 8.60 2.72 -13.27
C LEU A 319 9.61 1.57 -13.15
N LEU A 320 10.33 1.25 -14.22
CA LEU A 320 11.35 0.21 -14.17
C LEU A 320 12.52 0.57 -13.26
N GLN A 321 12.95 1.83 -13.27
CA GLN A 321 13.95 2.30 -12.32
C GLN A 321 13.46 2.15 -10.87
N ARG A 322 12.20 2.51 -10.58
CA ARG A 322 11.61 2.33 -9.24
C ARG A 322 11.53 0.85 -8.83
N ILE A 323 11.21 -0.05 -9.74
CA ILE A 323 11.23 -1.51 -9.50
C ILE A 323 12.66 -2.00 -9.18
N GLU A 324 13.67 -1.47 -9.86
CA GLU A 324 15.08 -1.82 -9.64
C GLU A 324 15.67 -1.26 -8.35
N ASP A 325 15.19 -0.11 -7.90
CA ASP A 325 15.68 0.55 -6.69
C ASP A 325 14.90 0.10 -5.43
N PHE A 326 13.71 -0.49 -5.61
CA PHE A 326 12.90 -0.97 -4.49
C PHE A 326 13.62 -2.10 -3.72
N PRO A 327 13.87 -1.93 -2.40
CA PRO A 327 14.61 -2.89 -1.58
C PRO A 327 13.81 -4.13 -1.16
N GLY A 328 12.50 -4.17 -1.42
CA GLY A 328 11.63 -5.31 -1.14
C GLY A 328 11.47 -6.27 -2.32
N THR A 329 10.43 -7.12 -2.27
CA THR A 329 10.15 -8.08 -3.34
C THR A 329 9.14 -7.53 -4.34
N VAL A 330 9.48 -7.58 -5.62
CA VAL A 330 8.63 -7.24 -6.74
C VAL A 330 8.40 -8.46 -7.62
N ILE A 331 7.15 -8.74 -7.95
CA ILE A 331 6.76 -9.80 -8.88
C ILE A 331 5.97 -9.18 -10.02
N LEU A 332 6.45 -9.33 -11.26
CA LEU A 332 5.70 -8.94 -12.47
C LEU A 332 5.06 -10.19 -13.06
N ALA A 333 3.83 -10.08 -13.56
CA ALA A 333 3.17 -11.15 -14.30
C ALA A 333 2.79 -10.67 -15.71
N THR A 334 3.05 -11.50 -16.71
CA THR A 334 2.61 -11.25 -18.09
C THR A 334 2.05 -12.50 -18.76
N ASN A 335 1.08 -12.30 -19.64
CA ASN A 335 0.52 -13.36 -20.48
C ASN A 335 1.26 -13.51 -21.82
N LEU A 336 2.04 -12.52 -22.22
CA LEU A 336 2.70 -12.51 -23.52
C LEU A 336 4.05 -13.24 -23.48
N LYS A 337 4.23 -14.18 -24.40
CA LYS A 337 5.53 -14.82 -24.70
C LYS A 337 6.45 -13.93 -25.55
N SER A 338 5.93 -12.82 -26.10
CA SER A 338 6.67 -11.95 -27.02
C SER A 338 7.99 -11.47 -26.42
N ASN A 339 9.07 -11.45 -27.24
CA ASN A 339 10.46 -11.12 -26.89
C ASN A 339 10.58 -10.06 -25.80
N ILE A 340 10.61 -10.50 -24.54
CA ILE A 340 11.20 -9.73 -23.45
C ILE A 340 12.62 -9.45 -23.92
N ASP A 341 12.96 -8.18 -24.14
CA ASP A 341 14.28 -7.86 -24.66
C ASP A 341 15.35 -8.30 -23.64
N GLU A 342 16.55 -8.61 -24.13
CA GLU A 342 17.62 -9.10 -23.28
C GLU A 342 18.00 -8.08 -22.18
N ALA A 343 17.91 -6.78 -22.47
CA ALA A 343 18.18 -5.71 -21.50
C ALA A 343 17.14 -5.63 -20.38
N PHE A 344 15.91 -6.08 -20.62
CA PHE A 344 14.86 -6.19 -19.62
C PHE A 344 15.05 -7.44 -18.76
N SER A 345 15.28 -8.60 -19.40
CA SER A 345 15.48 -9.86 -18.68
C SER A 345 16.62 -9.81 -17.66
N ARG A 346 17.71 -9.08 -17.97
CA ARG A 346 18.86 -8.87 -17.06
C ARG A 346 18.53 -8.10 -15.78
N ARG A 347 17.36 -7.48 -15.67
CA ARG A 347 16.91 -6.73 -14.48
C ARG A 347 16.22 -7.62 -13.44
N PHE A 348 15.90 -8.86 -13.81
CA PHE A 348 15.22 -9.83 -12.95
C PHE A 348 16.20 -10.90 -12.46
N GLN A 349 16.09 -11.26 -11.20
CA GLN A 349 16.84 -12.37 -10.62
C GLN A 349 16.25 -13.71 -11.06
N SER A 350 14.91 -13.79 -11.19
CA SER A 350 14.21 -14.98 -11.66
C SER A 350 13.21 -14.65 -12.77
N ILE A 351 13.20 -15.49 -13.80
CA ILE A 351 12.18 -15.46 -14.86
C ILE A 351 11.54 -16.84 -14.89
N ILE A 352 10.31 -16.93 -14.39
CA ILE A 352 9.62 -18.19 -14.13
C ILE A 352 8.52 -18.40 -15.17
N TYR A 353 8.63 -19.51 -15.89
CA TYR A 353 7.59 -19.95 -16.81
C TYR A 353 6.50 -20.70 -16.06
N PHE A 354 5.25 -20.38 -16.34
CA PHE A 354 4.08 -21.13 -15.87
C PHE A 354 3.46 -21.85 -17.08
N PRO A 355 3.82 -23.11 -17.33
CA PRO A 355 3.28 -23.88 -18.45
C PRO A 355 1.80 -24.22 -18.23
N MET A 356 1.15 -24.68 -19.31
CA MET A 356 -0.14 -25.38 -19.15
C MET A 356 0.11 -26.70 -18.40
N PRO A 357 -0.74 -27.06 -17.43
CA PRO A 357 -0.58 -28.31 -16.69
C PRO A 357 -0.76 -29.49 -17.64
N ASP A 358 0.05 -30.54 -17.44
CA ASP A 358 -0.09 -31.79 -18.19
C ASP A 358 -1.31 -32.61 -17.72
N VAL A 359 -1.54 -33.78 -18.33
CA VAL A 359 -2.69 -34.64 -17.99
C VAL A 359 -2.67 -35.05 -16.52
N GLU A 360 -1.50 -35.35 -15.96
CA GLU A 360 -1.36 -35.84 -14.59
C GLU A 360 -1.66 -34.71 -13.59
N LEU A 361 -1.06 -33.54 -13.78
CA LEU A 361 -1.33 -32.34 -12.97
C LEU A 361 -2.79 -31.90 -13.09
N ARG A 362 -3.39 -31.97 -14.29
CA ARG A 362 -4.82 -31.69 -14.47
C ARG A 362 -5.70 -32.66 -13.70
N ALA A 363 -5.36 -33.94 -13.64
CA ALA A 363 -6.11 -34.92 -12.85
C ALA A 363 -6.06 -34.56 -11.35
N VAL A 364 -4.90 -34.12 -10.83
CA VAL A 364 -4.78 -33.65 -9.44
C VAL A 364 -5.61 -32.39 -9.21
N LEU A 365 -5.55 -31.42 -10.13
CA LEU A 365 -6.36 -30.20 -10.07
C LEU A 365 -7.86 -30.52 -10.00
N TRP A 366 -8.34 -31.39 -10.89
CA TRP A 366 -9.73 -31.84 -10.89
C TRP A 366 -10.13 -32.53 -9.59
N ARG A 367 -9.27 -33.42 -9.06
CA ARG A 367 -9.52 -34.12 -7.80
C ARG A 367 -9.61 -33.17 -6.60
N ASN A 368 -8.81 -32.11 -6.59
CA ASN A 368 -8.81 -31.12 -5.51
C ASN A 368 -9.96 -30.11 -5.62
N MET A 369 -10.36 -29.74 -6.85
CA MET A 369 -11.41 -28.74 -7.07
C MET A 369 -12.83 -29.30 -7.05
N LEU A 370 -13.02 -30.59 -7.36
CA LEU A 370 -14.34 -31.22 -7.33
C LEU A 370 -14.71 -31.66 -5.91
N PRO A 371 -15.84 -31.19 -5.35
CA PRO A 371 -16.33 -31.68 -4.07
C PRO A 371 -16.61 -33.18 -4.11
N LYS A 372 -16.10 -33.93 -3.12
CA LYS A 372 -16.32 -35.39 -3.00
C LYS A 372 -17.80 -35.78 -3.03
N GLN A 373 -18.69 -34.91 -2.54
CA GLN A 373 -20.15 -35.14 -2.52
C GLN A 373 -20.79 -35.13 -3.91
N TRP A 374 -20.15 -34.51 -4.91
CA TRP A 374 -20.65 -34.46 -6.28
C TRP A 374 -20.30 -35.71 -7.06
N LEU A 375 -19.27 -36.43 -6.60
CA LEU A 375 -18.71 -37.60 -7.24
C LEU A 375 -19.44 -38.87 -6.77
N GLY A 376 -19.72 -39.78 -7.70
CA GLY A 376 -20.26 -41.11 -7.44
C GLY A 376 -19.15 -42.17 -7.43
N ASP A 377 -19.54 -43.43 -7.62
CA ASP A 377 -18.59 -44.56 -7.68
C ASP A 377 -17.61 -44.45 -8.87
N ASP A 378 -18.00 -43.74 -9.94
CA ASP A 378 -17.21 -43.53 -11.17
C ASP A 378 -16.30 -42.29 -11.10
N ALA A 379 -15.94 -41.83 -9.90
CA ALA A 379 -15.21 -40.58 -9.67
C ALA A 379 -13.88 -40.48 -10.45
N GLU A 380 -13.05 -41.52 -10.39
CA GLU A 380 -11.73 -41.53 -11.03
C GLU A 380 -11.82 -41.59 -12.56
N GLU A 381 -12.82 -42.28 -13.12
CA GLU A 381 -13.06 -42.31 -14.56
C GLU A 381 -13.51 -40.92 -15.08
N LEU A 382 -14.38 -40.24 -14.34
CA LEU A 382 -14.79 -38.88 -14.63
C LEU A 382 -13.60 -37.92 -14.64
N ILE A 383 -12.76 -37.99 -13.59
CA ILE A 383 -11.57 -37.15 -13.47
C ILE A 383 -10.57 -37.44 -14.59
N ALA A 384 -10.31 -38.71 -14.90
CA ALA A 384 -9.40 -39.10 -15.97
C ALA A 384 -9.88 -38.60 -17.34
N THR A 385 -11.18 -38.66 -17.60
CA THR A 385 -11.77 -38.15 -18.85
C THR A 385 -11.67 -36.62 -18.93
N ALA A 386 -11.94 -35.92 -17.83
CA ALA A 386 -11.83 -34.46 -17.76
C ALA A 386 -10.38 -33.96 -17.90
N ALA A 387 -9.41 -34.71 -17.39
CA ALA A 387 -7.98 -34.39 -17.48
C ALA A 387 -7.43 -34.44 -18.91
N GLN A 388 -8.11 -35.10 -19.86
CA GLN A 388 -7.73 -35.08 -21.27
C GLN A 388 -7.96 -33.72 -21.93
N ALA A 389 -8.83 -32.88 -21.36
CA ALA A 389 -9.04 -31.53 -21.87
C ALA A 389 -7.87 -30.62 -21.49
N GLU A 390 -7.21 -30.02 -22.49
CA GLU A 390 -6.15 -29.01 -22.30
C GLU A 390 -6.73 -27.70 -21.73
N LEU A 391 -6.92 -27.67 -20.41
CA LEU A 391 -7.45 -26.53 -19.67
C LEU A 391 -6.44 -26.03 -18.64
N SER A 392 -6.43 -24.71 -18.43
CA SER A 392 -5.67 -24.08 -17.35
C SER A 392 -6.37 -24.28 -16.00
N GLY A 393 -5.66 -24.09 -14.89
CA GLY A 393 -6.29 -24.16 -13.56
C GLY A 393 -7.46 -23.18 -13.39
N GLY A 394 -7.33 -21.97 -13.95
CA GLY A 394 -8.41 -20.98 -13.99
C GLY A 394 -9.61 -21.43 -14.82
N SER A 395 -9.37 -22.05 -15.98
CA SER A 395 -10.43 -22.62 -16.83
C SER A 395 -11.13 -23.79 -16.12
N ILE A 396 -10.39 -24.66 -15.44
CA ILE A 396 -10.96 -25.75 -14.62
C ILE A 396 -11.87 -25.16 -13.54
N ALA A 397 -11.43 -24.13 -12.82
CA ALA A 397 -12.26 -23.46 -11.80
C ALA A 397 -13.56 -22.87 -12.39
N ASN A 398 -13.52 -22.32 -13.60
CA ASN A 398 -14.71 -21.87 -14.32
C ASN A 398 -15.65 -23.04 -14.66
N VAL A 399 -15.12 -24.15 -15.14
CA VAL A 399 -15.92 -25.35 -15.43
C VAL A 399 -16.56 -25.88 -14.15
N VAL A 400 -15.82 -25.99 -13.04
CA VAL A 400 -16.34 -26.41 -11.73
C VAL A 400 -17.46 -25.47 -11.27
N ARG A 401 -17.30 -24.15 -11.44
CA ARG A 401 -18.37 -23.17 -11.15
C ARG A 401 -19.62 -23.44 -11.99
N ARG A 402 -19.48 -23.71 -13.29
CA ARG A 402 -20.62 -24.05 -14.17
C ARG A 402 -21.29 -25.36 -13.72
N CYS A 403 -20.50 -26.37 -13.34
CA CYS A 403 -21.01 -27.61 -12.80
C CYS A 403 -21.79 -27.38 -11.49
N ALA A 404 -21.30 -26.50 -10.60
CA ALA A 404 -21.96 -26.15 -9.35
C ALA A 404 -23.39 -25.65 -9.58
N ILE A 405 -23.56 -24.72 -10.53
CA ILE A 405 -24.86 -24.12 -10.88
C ILE A 405 -25.83 -25.19 -11.40
N ARG A 406 -25.35 -26.08 -12.25
CA ARG A 406 -26.17 -27.15 -12.83
C ARG A 406 -26.51 -28.25 -11.82
N ILE A 407 -25.62 -28.60 -10.90
CA ILE A 407 -25.83 -29.65 -9.88
C ILE A 407 -27.02 -29.33 -8.97
N ILE A 408 -27.33 -28.05 -8.76
CA ILE A 408 -28.54 -27.64 -8.01
C ILE A 408 -29.80 -28.29 -8.58
N TYR A 409 -29.88 -28.48 -9.90
CA TYR A 409 -31.01 -29.09 -10.57
C TYR A 409 -30.92 -30.62 -10.68
N TYR A 410 -29.71 -31.16 -10.90
CA TYR A 410 -29.50 -32.59 -11.21
C TYR A 410 -29.02 -33.46 -10.03
N LYS A 411 -28.71 -32.85 -8.88
CA LYS A 411 -28.28 -33.47 -7.60
C LYS A 411 -26.99 -34.31 -7.61
N LYS A 412 -26.51 -34.78 -8.77
CA LYS A 412 -25.22 -35.47 -8.95
C LYS A 412 -24.52 -35.02 -10.22
N LEU A 413 -23.18 -35.07 -10.22
CA LEU A 413 -22.38 -34.88 -11.43
C LEU A 413 -22.38 -36.17 -12.25
N ASN A 414 -22.62 -36.06 -13.56
CA ASN A 414 -22.44 -37.16 -14.50
C ASN A 414 -21.50 -36.75 -15.65
N ASN A 415 -21.00 -37.75 -16.41
CA ASN A 415 -19.99 -37.52 -17.44
C ASN A 415 -20.48 -36.56 -18.52
N LEU A 416 -21.74 -36.73 -18.99
CA LEU A 416 -22.32 -35.88 -20.04
C LEU A 416 -22.32 -34.40 -19.61
N MET A 417 -22.76 -34.12 -18.39
CA MET A 417 -22.80 -32.77 -17.86
C MET A 417 -21.40 -32.16 -17.72
N LEU A 418 -20.41 -32.93 -17.28
CA LEU A 418 -19.03 -32.45 -17.16
C LEU A 418 -18.43 -32.14 -18.53
N GLN A 419 -18.64 -33.03 -19.51
CA GLN A 419 -18.20 -32.83 -20.89
C GLN A 419 -18.87 -31.60 -21.53
N ASP A 420 -20.16 -31.41 -21.33
CA ASP A 420 -20.87 -30.22 -21.82
C ASP A 420 -20.27 -28.93 -21.23
N CYS A 421 -19.97 -28.92 -19.92
CA CYS A 421 -19.36 -27.76 -19.28
C CYS A 421 -17.93 -27.51 -19.76
N ILE A 422 -17.15 -28.57 -20.04
CA ILE A 422 -15.81 -28.48 -20.62
C ILE A 422 -15.86 -27.90 -22.03
N ASN A 423 -16.78 -28.39 -22.88
CA ASN A 423 -16.90 -27.95 -24.27
C ASN A 423 -17.26 -26.46 -24.34
N MET A 424 -18.18 -25.99 -23.49
CA MET A 424 -18.55 -24.57 -23.43
C MET A 424 -17.47 -23.63 -22.86
N GLU A 425 -16.37 -24.14 -22.29
CA GLU A 425 -15.21 -23.32 -21.90
C GLU A 425 -14.13 -23.31 -22.99
N LYS A 426 -14.18 -24.28 -23.92
CA LYS A 426 -13.30 -24.33 -25.10
C LYS A 426 -13.83 -23.52 -26.28
N GLU A 427 -15.15 -23.41 -26.41
CA GLU A 427 -15.85 -22.47 -27.30
C GLU A 427 -15.68 -21.02 -26.83
#